data_AF-A0A7I9YQH3-F1
#
_entry.id   AF-A0A7I9YQH3-F1
#
_cell.length_a   1.000
_cell.length_b   1.000
_cell.length_c   1.000
_cell.angle_alpha   90.00
_cell.angle_beta   90.00
_cell.angle_gamma   90.00
#
_symmetry.space_group_name_H-M   'P 1'
#
loop_
_entity.id
_entity.type
_entity.pdbx_description
1 polymer ?
#
loop_
_entity_poly.entity_id
_entity_poly.type
_entity_poly.pdbx_seq_one_letter_code
_entity_poly.pdbx_strand_id
1 'polypeptide(L)'
;MATNKRRRHTPDQIIRKLAEGNKLLGTGQQLSEVCRHLEITESTWHRWVAQYGGMKASDAKRLKELEAENARLKKLVANQALDIDMLKEISSETSDPEPQAQRRGDAARAVRGLRTACAVVGIHRSTMRLQPPPISDEEAHRAWLRAFSTQRPRWGWRRAAIAARRAGWKVNNKRIRRLWREEGLRVPQRRRKKRLTGIGAQVGAMCPIRPNAIWAMDFQFDTTADGRTLKMLNVIDEFTREALAIEVDRAINADGVVDVLTVWP
;
A
#
# COMPACT_ATOMS: atom_id res chain seq x y z
N MET A 1 -26.78 -73.28 11.36
CA MET A 1 -25.38 -73.71 11.47
C MET A 1 -24.56 -72.57 12.06
N ALA A 2 -24.09 -72.72 13.30
CA ALA A 2 -23.32 -71.69 13.98
C ALA A 2 -21.94 -71.54 13.31
N THR A 3 -21.63 -70.34 12.84
CA THR A 3 -20.32 -70.02 12.25
C THR A 3 -19.25 -70.09 13.33
N ASN A 4 -18.41 -71.12 13.25
CA ASN A 4 -17.31 -71.35 14.18
C ASN A 4 -16.29 -70.19 14.06
N LYS A 5 -16.44 -69.20 14.94
CA LYS A 5 -15.62 -67.98 14.98
C LYS A 5 -14.22 -68.39 15.41
N ARG A 6 -13.32 -68.63 14.44
CA ARG A 6 -11.90 -68.96 14.70
C ARG A 6 -11.31 -67.91 15.64
N ARG A 7 -11.10 -68.27 16.91
CA ARG A 7 -10.47 -67.39 17.90
C ARG A 7 -8.99 -67.27 17.54
N ARG A 8 -8.62 -66.16 16.90
CA ARG A 8 -7.21 -65.85 16.61
C ARG A 8 -6.57 -65.33 17.90
N HIS A 9 -5.48 -65.96 18.32
CA HIS A 9 -4.70 -65.47 19.46
C HIS A 9 -3.97 -64.19 19.09
N THR A 10 -4.02 -63.18 19.96
CA THR A 10 -3.18 -61.98 19.80
C THR A 10 -1.72 -62.32 20.10
N PRO A 11 -0.75 -61.56 19.56
CA PRO A 11 0.67 -61.77 19.88
C PRO A 11 0.95 -61.83 21.39
N ASP A 12 0.31 -60.97 22.18
CA ASP A 12 0.42 -60.99 23.65
C ASP A 12 -0.11 -62.28 24.28
N GLN A 13 -1.22 -62.81 23.76
CA GLN A 13 -1.79 -64.08 24.23
C GLN A 13 -0.90 -65.26 23.87
N ILE A 14 -0.31 -65.25 22.67
CA ILE A 14 0.66 -66.25 22.21
C ILE A 14 1.86 -66.28 23.15
N ILE A 15 2.45 -65.12 23.45
CA ILE A 15 3.65 -65.04 24.29
C ILE A 15 3.35 -65.45 25.74
N ARG A 16 2.18 -65.10 26.29
CA ARG A 16 1.75 -65.58 27.62
C ARG A 16 1.62 -67.10 27.66
N LYS A 17 0.97 -67.71 26.67
CA LYS A 17 0.84 -69.16 26.56
C LYS A 17 2.20 -69.86 26.36
N LEU A 18 3.12 -69.26 25.59
CA LEU A 18 4.49 -69.78 25.45
C LEU A 18 5.26 -69.71 26.77
N ALA A 19 5.15 -68.63 27.54
CA ALA A 19 5.79 -68.50 28.86
C ALA A 19 5.26 -69.53 29.87
N GLU A 20 3.94 -69.74 29.88
CA GLU A 20 3.28 -70.75 30.71
C GLU A 20 3.67 -72.17 30.30
N GLY A 21 3.64 -72.48 29.00
CA GLY A 21 4.04 -73.79 28.50
C GLY A 21 5.53 -74.10 28.74
N ASN A 22 6.42 -73.11 28.60
CA ASN A 22 7.84 -73.28 28.91
C ASN A 22 8.07 -73.55 30.41
N LYS A 23 7.24 -72.98 31.29
CA LYS A 23 7.28 -73.28 32.73
C LYS A 23 6.85 -74.73 33.02
N LEU A 24 5.79 -75.20 32.38
CA LEU A 24 5.28 -76.58 32.52
C LEU A 24 6.27 -77.62 31.95
N LEU A 25 6.89 -77.32 30.80
CA LEU A 25 7.97 -78.14 30.24
C LEU A 25 9.20 -78.17 31.18
N GLY A 26 9.55 -77.05 31.80
CA GLY A 26 10.63 -76.97 32.79
C GLY A 26 10.37 -77.77 34.07
N THR A 27 9.10 -78.03 34.41
CA THR A 27 8.71 -78.94 35.51
C THR A 27 8.69 -80.42 35.10
N GLY A 28 9.08 -80.75 33.86
CA GLY A 28 9.21 -82.13 33.38
C GLY A 28 7.96 -82.73 32.74
N GLN A 29 6.92 -81.93 32.47
CA GLN A 29 5.73 -82.40 31.73
C GLN A 29 6.05 -82.67 30.26
N GLN A 30 5.38 -83.65 29.66
CA GLN A 30 5.54 -83.94 28.24
C GLN A 30 4.83 -82.89 27.37
N LEU A 31 5.41 -82.61 26.19
CA LEU A 31 4.92 -81.56 25.30
C LEU A 31 3.46 -81.75 24.87
N SER A 32 3.02 -82.99 24.72
CA SER A 32 1.64 -83.36 24.38
C SER A 32 0.63 -82.95 25.46
N GLU A 33 0.98 -83.09 26.74
CA GLU A 33 0.16 -82.70 27.89
C GLU A 33 0.07 -81.18 28.02
N VAL A 34 1.20 -80.49 27.80
CA VAL A 34 1.26 -79.02 27.81
C VAL A 34 0.41 -78.43 26.67
N CYS A 35 0.47 -79.02 25.47
CA CYS A 35 -0.36 -78.59 24.33
C CYS A 35 -1.85 -78.79 24.61
N ARG A 36 -2.23 -79.89 25.27
CA ARG A 36 -3.61 -80.15 25.70
C ARG A 36 -4.08 -79.14 26.75
N HIS A 37 -3.23 -78.79 27.72
CA HIS A 37 -3.53 -77.80 28.76
C HIS A 37 -3.73 -76.39 28.19
N LEU A 38 -2.88 -76.01 27.21
CA LEU A 38 -2.96 -74.71 26.54
C LEU A 38 -4.01 -74.65 25.43
N GLU A 39 -4.74 -75.74 25.18
CA GLU A 39 -5.74 -75.90 24.11
C GLU A 39 -5.19 -75.59 22.72
N ILE A 40 -3.96 -76.05 22.42
CA ILE A 40 -3.28 -75.84 21.14
C ILE A 40 -2.71 -77.16 20.59
N THR A 41 -2.41 -77.19 19.30
CA THR A 41 -1.72 -78.34 18.68
C THR A 41 -0.21 -78.19 18.79
N GLU A 42 0.52 -79.31 18.79
CA GLU A 42 2.00 -79.32 18.80
C GLU A 42 2.58 -78.55 17.61
N SER A 43 1.96 -78.67 16.43
CA SER A 43 2.32 -77.89 15.24
C SER A 43 2.18 -76.38 15.43
N THR A 44 1.21 -75.95 16.25
CA THR A 44 1.01 -74.53 16.60
C THR A 44 2.04 -74.08 17.62
N TRP A 45 2.37 -74.93 18.61
CA TRP A 45 3.42 -74.68 19.59
C TRP A 45 4.78 -74.45 18.92
N HIS A 46 5.24 -75.36 18.06
CA HIS A 46 6.53 -75.21 17.37
C HIS A 46 6.57 -73.96 16.49
N ARG A 47 5.47 -73.63 15.80
CA ARG A 47 5.37 -72.39 15.01
C ARG A 47 5.47 -71.15 15.89
N TRP A 48 4.78 -71.14 17.02
CA TRP A 48 4.81 -70.02 17.96
C TRP A 48 6.17 -69.88 18.63
N VAL A 49 6.83 -70.98 19.00
CA VAL A 49 8.21 -70.95 19.54
C VAL A 49 9.19 -70.38 18.50
N ALA A 50 9.09 -70.80 17.24
CA ALA A 50 9.95 -70.25 16.18
C ALA A 50 9.71 -68.74 15.92
N GLN A 51 8.45 -68.30 16.04
CA GLN A 51 8.06 -66.92 15.72
C GLN A 51 8.18 -65.95 16.91
N TYR A 52 7.99 -66.43 18.15
CA TYR A 52 7.87 -65.62 19.36
C TYR A 52 8.72 -66.12 20.54
N GLY A 53 9.42 -67.24 20.43
CA GLY A 53 10.16 -67.89 21.54
C GLY A 53 11.34 -67.10 22.11
N GLY A 54 11.78 -66.04 21.43
CA GLY A 54 12.79 -65.10 21.91
C GLY A 54 12.26 -63.72 22.35
N MET A 55 10.95 -63.46 22.21
CA MET A 55 10.34 -62.16 22.57
C MET A 55 9.64 -62.25 23.92
N LYS A 56 9.97 -61.34 24.85
CA LYS A 56 9.14 -61.16 26.05
C LYS A 56 7.83 -60.49 25.65
N ALA A 57 6.75 -60.76 26.40
CA ALA A 57 5.45 -60.12 26.14
C ALA A 57 5.53 -58.58 26.22
N SER A 58 6.47 -58.07 27.03
CA SER A 58 6.83 -56.65 27.09
C SER A 58 7.39 -56.11 25.77
N ASP A 59 8.19 -56.91 25.08
CA ASP A 59 8.94 -56.48 23.90
C ASP A 59 8.02 -56.43 22.67
N ALA A 60 7.10 -57.39 22.56
CA ALA A 60 6.07 -57.36 21.52
C ALA A 60 5.10 -56.17 21.68
N LYS A 61 4.71 -55.86 22.92
CA LYS A 61 3.89 -54.68 23.22
C LYS A 61 4.64 -53.38 22.87
N ARG A 62 5.91 -53.27 23.28
CA ARG A 62 6.77 -52.12 22.97
C ARG A 62 6.99 -51.96 21.47
N LEU A 63 7.17 -53.04 20.73
CA LEU A 63 7.32 -52.99 19.27
C LEU A 63 6.08 -52.41 18.60
N LYS A 64 4.89 -52.85 19.02
CA LYS A 64 3.62 -52.31 18.49
C LYS A 64 3.40 -50.84 18.84
N GLU A 65 3.77 -50.43 20.04
CA GLU A 65 3.74 -49.02 20.45
C GLU A 65 4.69 -48.17 19.61
N LEU A 66 5.93 -48.65 19.40
CA LEU A 66 6.92 -48.00 18.54
C LEU A 66 6.50 -47.95 17.07
N GLU A 67 5.81 -48.96 16.56
CA GLU A 67 5.25 -48.95 15.21
C GLU A 67 4.14 -47.91 15.07
N ALA A 68 3.24 -47.82 16.06
CA ALA A 68 2.18 -46.82 16.08
C ALA A 68 2.74 -45.39 16.18
N GLU A 69 3.76 -45.20 17.01
CA GLU A 69 4.46 -43.92 17.13
C GLU A 69 5.21 -43.57 15.84
N ASN A 70 5.93 -44.52 15.22
CA ASN A 70 6.56 -44.32 13.93
C ASN A 70 5.55 -43.94 12.83
N ALA A 71 4.38 -44.58 12.80
CA ALA A 71 3.33 -44.22 11.86
C ALA A 71 2.82 -42.78 12.08
N ARG A 72 2.64 -42.38 13.35
CA ARG A 72 2.25 -41.02 13.72
C ARG A 72 3.34 -40.00 13.34
N LEU A 73 4.60 -40.28 13.65
CA LEU A 73 5.73 -39.41 13.33
C LEU A 73 5.91 -39.25 11.83
N LYS A 74 5.85 -40.34 11.06
CA LYS A 74 5.90 -40.29 9.58
C LYS A 74 4.81 -39.39 9.01
N LYS A 75 3.58 -39.47 9.54
CA LYS A 75 2.47 -38.60 9.10
C LYS A 75 2.73 -37.13 9.44
N LEU A 76 3.30 -36.86 10.61
CA LEU A 76 3.60 -35.49 11.05
C LEU A 76 4.72 -34.88 10.19
N VAL A 77 5.81 -35.62 9.95
CA VAL A 77 6.93 -35.20 9.09
C VAL A 77 6.45 -34.94 7.66
N ALA A 78 5.63 -35.82 7.09
CA ALA A 78 5.07 -35.62 5.75
C ALA A 78 4.21 -34.34 5.65
N ASN A 79 3.40 -34.06 6.67
CA ASN A 79 2.61 -32.83 6.71
C ASN A 79 3.50 -31.59 6.83
N GLN A 80 4.50 -31.62 7.71
CA GLN A 80 5.43 -30.50 7.89
C GLN A 80 6.27 -30.23 6.64
N ALA A 81 6.76 -31.27 5.95
CA ALA A 81 7.53 -31.13 4.72
C ALA A 81 6.73 -30.39 3.65
N LEU A 82 5.45 -30.76 3.48
CA LEU A 82 4.56 -30.10 2.52
C LEU A 82 4.24 -28.65 2.91
N ASP A 83 4.12 -28.35 4.20
CA ASP A 83 3.91 -26.96 4.65
C ASP A 83 5.18 -26.11 4.44
N ILE A 84 6.37 -26.68 4.64
CA ILE A 84 7.66 -26.02 4.37
C ILE A 84 7.84 -25.72 2.88
N ASP A 85 7.56 -26.68 2.00
CA ASP A 85 7.70 -26.48 0.55
C ASP A 85 6.75 -25.40 0.04
N MET A 86 5.50 -25.39 0.52
CA MET A 86 4.54 -24.34 0.20
C MET A 86 5.01 -22.96 0.67
N LEU A 87 5.58 -22.86 1.88
CA LEU A 87 6.12 -21.58 2.38
C LEU A 87 7.33 -21.09 1.57
N LYS A 88 8.16 -22.01 1.06
CA LYS A 88 9.29 -21.65 0.18
C LYS A 88 8.81 -21.11 -1.16
N GLU A 89 7.82 -21.75 -1.79
CA GLU A 89 7.23 -21.26 -3.04
C GLU A 89 6.65 -19.85 -2.86
N ILE A 90 5.84 -19.65 -1.82
CA ILE A 90 5.28 -18.34 -1.48
C ILE A 90 6.39 -17.30 -1.27
N SER A 91 7.46 -17.66 -0.56
CA SER A 91 8.59 -16.76 -0.32
C SER A 91 9.32 -16.37 -1.61
N SER A 92 9.39 -17.27 -2.59
CA SER A 92 10.05 -17.00 -3.88
C SER A 92 9.25 -16.03 -4.76
N GLU A 93 7.92 -16.01 -4.65
CA GLU A 93 7.04 -15.15 -5.44
C GLU A 93 6.90 -13.72 -4.88
N THR A 94 7.30 -13.46 -3.62
CA THR A 94 6.97 -12.19 -2.93
C THR A 94 7.97 -11.04 -3.18
N SER A 95 8.54 -10.90 -4.36
CA SER A 95 9.48 -9.80 -4.68
C SER A 95 8.83 -8.44 -4.98
N ASP A 96 7.49 -8.33 -5.04
CA ASP A 96 6.77 -7.10 -5.42
C ASP A 96 5.74 -6.57 -4.37
N PRO A 97 5.51 -5.24 -4.28
CA PRO A 97 4.68 -4.60 -3.25
C PRO A 97 3.17 -4.52 -3.60
N GLU A 98 2.50 -5.65 -3.82
CA GLU A 98 1.04 -5.75 -3.94
C GLU A 98 0.36 -6.15 -2.60
N PRO A 99 -1.00 -6.20 -2.47
CA PRO A 99 -1.67 -6.63 -1.23
C PRO A 99 -1.31 -8.09 -0.87
N GLN A 100 -0.22 -8.25 -0.12
CA GLN A 100 0.48 -9.52 0.13
C GLN A 100 -0.41 -10.65 0.65
N ALA A 101 -1.50 -10.33 1.36
CA ALA A 101 -2.39 -11.33 1.93
C ALA A 101 -3.17 -12.12 0.87
N GLN A 102 -3.63 -11.48 -0.21
CA GLN A 102 -4.51 -12.13 -1.19
C GLN A 102 -3.73 -13.14 -2.05
N ARG A 103 -2.61 -12.70 -2.64
CA ARG A 103 -1.75 -13.56 -3.48
C ARG A 103 -1.18 -14.74 -2.71
N ARG A 104 -0.69 -14.53 -1.48
CA ARG A 104 -0.15 -15.63 -0.64
C ARG A 104 -1.20 -16.70 -0.36
N GLY A 105 -2.46 -16.31 -0.17
CA GLY A 105 -3.55 -17.26 0.02
C GLY A 105 -3.98 -17.94 -1.29
N ASP A 106 -3.92 -17.26 -2.42
CA ASP A 106 -4.22 -17.84 -3.74
C ASP A 106 -3.13 -18.84 -4.19
N ALA A 107 -1.86 -18.51 -4.01
CA ALA A 107 -0.73 -19.43 -4.24
C ALA A 107 -0.82 -20.67 -3.33
N ALA A 108 -1.06 -20.45 -2.03
CA ALA A 108 -1.27 -21.55 -1.09
C ALA A 108 -2.51 -22.40 -1.44
N ARG A 109 -3.58 -21.78 -1.98
CA ARG A 109 -4.79 -22.48 -2.44
C ARG A 109 -4.55 -23.37 -3.65
N ALA A 110 -3.66 -22.96 -4.55
CA ALA A 110 -3.31 -23.74 -5.75
C ALA A 110 -2.62 -25.06 -5.38
N VAL A 111 -1.85 -25.07 -4.29
CA VAL A 111 -1.11 -26.24 -3.80
C VAL A 111 -1.94 -27.10 -2.84
N ARG A 112 -2.69 -26.48 -1.93
CA ARG A 112 -3.57 -27.18 -0.97
C ARG A 112 -4.93 -26.50 -0.90
N GLY A 113 -5.99 -27.27 -0.69
CA GLY A 113 -7.34 -26.71 -0.55
C GLY A 113 -7.43 -25.54 0.44
N LEU A 114 -8.35 -24.60 0.18
CA LEU A 114 -8.44 -23.29 0.84
C LEU A 114 -8.27 -23.28 2.37
N ARG A 115 -8.79 -24.29 3.08
CA ARG A 115 -8.69 -24.34 4.55
C ARG A 115 -7.25 -24.51 5.04
N THR A 116 -6.49 -25.40 4.41
CA THR A 116 -5.13 -25.72 4.80
C THR A 116 -4.19 -24.59 4.41
N ALA A 117 -4.37 -24.03 3.21
CA ALA A 117 -3.69 -22.84 2.74
C ALA A 117 -3.82 -21.65 3.72
N CYS A 118 -5.05 -21.31 4.11
CA CYS A 118 -5.33 -20.24 5.07
C CYS A 118 -4.69 -20.49 6.45
N ALA A 119 -4.69 -21.75 6.92
CA ALA A 119 -4.09 -22.11 8.21
C ALA A 119 -2.56 -21.96 8.21
N VAL A 120 -1.88 -22.37 7.14
CA VAL A 120 -0.41 -22.28 7.05
C VAL A 120 0.07 -20.84 6.86
N VAL A 121 -0.65 -20.04 6.05
CA VAL A 121 -0.29 -18.63 5.82
C VAL A 121 -0.77 -17.71 6.95
N GLY A 122 -1.64 -18.19 7.84
CA GLY A 122 -2.17 -17.41 8.97
C GLY A 122 -3.23 -16.38 8.56
N ILE A 123 -3.97 -16.63 7.47
CA ILE A 123 -4.97 -15.70 6.92
C ILE A 123 -6.37 -16.27 7.15
N HIS A 124 -7.33 -15.44 7.56
CA HIS A 124 -8.71 -15.88 7.72
C HIS A 124 -9.36 -16.17 6.36
N ARG A 125 -10.12 -17.27 6.28
CA ARG A 125 -10.81 -17.74 5.05
C ARG A 125 -11.74 -16.72 4.39
N SER A 126 -12.26 -15.74 5.15
CA SER A 126 -13.11 -14.69 4.58
C SER A 126 -12.32 -13.73 3.70
N THR A 127 -11.04 -13.51 4.02
CA THR A 127 -10.16 -12.62 3.25
C THR A 127 -9.99 -13.13 1.83
N MET A 128 -9.79 -14.44 1.65
CA MET A 128 -9.73 -15.09 0.31
C MET A 128 -11.04 -15.05 -0.49
N ARG A 129 -12.17 -14.82 0.17
CA ARG A 129 -13.47 -14.73 -0.50
C ARG A 129 -13.77 -13.32 -0.98
N LEU A 130 -13.01 -12.33 -0.54
CA LEU A 130 -13.12 -10.96 -1.03
C LEU A 130 -12.62 -10.93 -2.46
N GLN A 131 -13.40 -10.33 -3.35
CA GLN A 131 -12.90 -10.04 -4.68
C GLN A 131 -11.86 -8.92 -4.59
N PRO A 132 -10.73 -9.03 -5.31
CA PRO A 132 -9.79 -7.93 -5.44
C PRO A 132 -10.53 -6.67 -5.91
N PRO A 133 -10.16 -5.47 -5.41
CA PRO A 133 -10.68 -4.24 -5.98
C PRO A 133 -10.29 -4.19 -7.47
N PRO A 134 -11.15 -3.61 -8.34
CA PRO A 134 -10.87 -3.50 -9.76
C PRO A 134 -9.55 -2.75 -10.01
N ILE A 135 -8.89 -3.10 -11.12
CA ILE A 135 -7.65 -2.49 -11.58
C ILE A 135 -7.80 -0.97 -11.53
N SER A 136 -6.82 -0.33 -10.89
CA SER A 136 -6.90 1.09 -10.56
C SER A 136 -6.92 1.92 -11.84
N ASP A 137 -8.00 2.66 -12.08
CA ASP A 137 -8.11 3.73 -13.12
C ASP A 137 -7.09 4.86 -12.94
N GLU A 138 -6.09 4.69 -12.07
CA GLU A 138 -5.14 5.69 -11.64
C GLU A 138 -4.29 6.21 -12.78
N GLU A 139 -3.86 5.35 -13.71
CA GLU A 139 -3.09 5.81 -14.88
C GLU A 139 -3.94 6.69 -15.79
N ALA A 140 -5.22 6.35 -16.00
CA ALA A 140 -6.14 7.20 -16.74
C ALA A 140 -6.36 8.55 -16.04
N HIS A 141 -6.43 8.57 -14.71
CA HIS A 141 -6.49 9.82 -13.94
C HIS A 141 -5.20 10.64 -14.06
N ARG A 142 -4.02 10.00 -14.02
CA ARG A 142 -2.72 10.67 -14.19
C ARG A 142 -2.62 11.30 -15.58
N ALA A 143 -2.94 10.54 -16.62
CA ALA A 143 -2.97 11.03 -17.99
C ALA A 143 -3.91 12.24 -18.15
N TRP A 144 -5.11 12.16 -17.57
CA TRP A 144 -6.06 13.27 -17.58
C TRP A 144 -5.53 14.51 -16.83
N LEU A 145 -4.90 14.33 -15.66
CA LEU A 145 -4.31 15.44 -14.89
C LEU A 145 -3.14 16.11 -15.61
N ARG A 146 -2.29 15.33 -16.29
CA ARG A 146 -1.21 15.84 -17.14
C ARG A 146 -1.77 16.71 -18.28
N ALA A 147 -2.76 16.19 -19.02
CA ALA A 147 -3.43 16.94 -20.08
C ALA A 147 -4.10 18.23 -19.56
N PHE A 148 -4.77 18.15 -18.41
CA PHE A 148 -5.43 19.29 -17.78
C PHE A 148 -4.45 20.39 -17.37
N SER A 149 -3.29 20.00 -16.82
CA SER A 149 -2.24 20.95 -16.42
C SER A 149 -1.67 21.70 -17.62
N THR A 150 -1.47 21.02 -18.75
CA THR A 150 -0.97 21.65 -19.98
C THR A 150 -1.99 22.62 -20.58
N GLN A 151 -3.27 22.23 -20.63
CA GLN A 151 -4.34 23.10 -21.13
C GLN A 151 -4.59 24.32 -20.23
N ARG A 152 -4.41 24.18 -18.91
CA ARG A 152 -4.70 25.23 -17.93
C ARG A 152 -3.56 25.40 -16.93
N PRO A 153 -2.41 25.99 -17.33
CA PRO A 153 -1.20 26.03 -16.50
C PRO A 153 -1.37 26.81 -15.18
N ARG A 154 -2.30 27.77 -15.13
CA ARG A 154 -2.58 28.59 -13.93
C ARG A 154 -3.45 27.87 -12.91
N TRP A 155 -4.00 26.70 -13.23
CA TRP A 155 -4.99 26.02 -12.40
C TRP A 155 -4.32 24.93 -11.59
N GLY A 156 -4.42 25.03 -10.26
CA GLY A 156 -3.88 24.02 -9.35
C GLY A 156 -4.83 22.86 -9.08
N TRP A 157 -4.36 21.92 -8.26
CA TRP A 157 -5.08 20.68 -7.92
C TRP A 157 -6.52 20.89 -7.42
N ARG A 158 -6.83 22.00 -6.72
CA ARG A 158 -8.19 22.32 -6.27
C ARG A 158 -9.16 22.53 -7.44
N ARG A 159 -8.70 23.26 -8.47
CA ARG A 159 -9.48 23.50 -9.70
C ARG A 159 -9.54 22.23 -10.56
N ALA A 160 -8.45 21.47 -10.61
CA ALA A 160 -8.42 20.15 -11.24
C ALA A 160 -9.45 19.20 -10.61
N ALA A 161 -9.62 19.21 -9.28
CA ALA A 161 -10.58 18.36 -8.60
C ALA A 161 -12.04 18.67 -8.93
N ILE A 162 -12.37 19.95 -9.12
CA ILE A 162 -13.69 20.37 -9.58
C ILE A 162 -13.90 19.95 -11.04
N ALA A 163 -12.89 20.15 -11.88
CA ALA A 163 -12.95 19.79 -13.30
C ALA A 163 -13.04 18.28 -13.52
N ALA A 164 -12.33 17.48 -12.73
CA ALA A 164 -12.39 16.01 -12.78
C ALA A 164 -13.81 15.52 -12.47
N ARG A 165 -14.45 16.07 -11.43
CA ARG A 165 -15.85 15.75 -11.10
C ARG A 165 -16.83 16.16 -12.21
N ARG A 166 -16.61 17.31 -12.86
CA ARG A 166 -17.41 17.74 -14.01
C ARG A 166 -17.23 16.86 -15.23
N ALA A 167 -16.04 16.27 -15.41
CA ALA A 167 -15.73 15.31 -16.46
C ALA A 167 -16.22 13.88 -16.13
N GLY A 168 -16.97 13.68 -15.04
CA GLY A 168 -17.57 12.40 -14.67
C GLY A 168 -16.71 11.50 -13.77
N TRP A 169 -15.49 11.93 -13.42
CA TRP A 169 -14.61 11.13 -12.58
C TRP A 169 -15.07 11.12 -11.11
N LYS A 170 -15.31 9.92 -10.55
CA LYS A 170 -15.63 9.71 -9.13
C LYS A 170 -14.35 9.65 -8.29
N VAL A 171 -13.75 10.82 -8.00
CA VAL A 171 -12.46 10.91 -7.30
C VAL A 171 -12.53 11.81 -6.07
N ASN A 172 -11.89 11.36 -4.98
CA ASN A 172 -11.70 12.18 -3.78
C ASN A 172 -10.63 13.26 -4.01
N ASN A 173 -10.84 14.45 -3.45
CA ASN A 173 -9.87 15.55 -3.41
C ASN A 173 -8.50 15.11 -2.87
N LYS A 174 -8.44 14.21 -1.86
CA LYS A 174 -7.18 13.66 -1.33
C LYS A 174 -6.39 12.90 -2.40
N ARG A 175 -7.09 12.09 -3.21
CA ARG A 175 -6.48 11.30 -4.30
C ARG A 175 -5.92 12.22 -5.37
N ILE A 176 -6.68 13.22 -5.82
CA ILE A 176 -6.19 14.19 -6.81
C ILE A 176 -4.98 14.96 -6.27
N ARG A 177 -5.00 15.41 -5.01
CA ARG A 177 -3.85 16.08 -4.39
C ARG A 177 -2.61 15.18 -4.28
N ARG A 178 -2.79 13.87 -4.07
CA ARG A 178 -1.69 12.90 -4.08
C ARG A 178 -1.11 12.76 -5.48
N LEU A 179 -1.94 12.41 -6.46
CA LEU A 179 -1.52 12.24 -7.87
C LEU A 179 -0.84 13.49 -8.41
N TRP A 180 -1.40 14.67 -8.14
CA TRP A 180 -0.83 15.95 -8.56
C TRP A 180 0.59 16.17 -8.03
N ARG A 181 0.89 15.71 -6.80
CA ARG A 181 2.24 15.81 -6.21
C ARG A 181 3.19 14.77 -6.78
N GLU A 182 2.71 13.54 -6.96
CA GLU A 182 3.50 12.43 -7.53
C GLU A 182 3.89 12.71 -8.99
N GLU A 183 2.99 13.32 -9.77
CA GLU A 183 3.26 13.78 -11.15
C GLU A 183 4.14 15.04 -11.21
N GLY A 184 4.53 15.62 -10.06
CA GLY A 184 5.36 16.83 -10.02
C GLY A 184 4.66 18.10 -10.54
N LEU A 185 3.34 18.08 -10.73
CA LEU A 185 2.60 19.21 -11.29
C LEU A 185 2.63 20.40 -10.32
N ARG A 186 3.06 21.55 -10.79
CA ARG A 186 3.09 22.80 -10.01
C ARG A 186 2.52 23.95 -10.81
N VAL A 187 1.73 24.79 -10.14
CA VAL A 187 1.24 26.03 -10.73
C VAL A 187 2.39 27.02 -10.81
N PRO A 188 2.75 27.52 -12.01
CA PRO A 188 3.79 28.53 -12.16
C PRO A 188 3.46 29.76 -11.32
N GLN A 189 4.40 30.16 -10.47
CA GLN A 189 4.24 31.38 -9.67
C GLN A 189 4.51 32.60 -10.54
N ARG A 190 3.67 33.64 -10.40
CA ARG A 190 3.89 34.91 -11.09
C ARG A 190 5.18 35.52 -10.57
N ARG A 191 6.21 35.58 -11.43
CA ARG A 191 7.44 36.32 -11.10
C ARG A 191 7.10 37.81 -11.03
N ARG A 192 7.36 38.44 -9.88
CA ARG A 192 7.28 39.90 -9.76
C ARG A 192 8.34 40.49 -10.68
N LYS A 193 7.99 41.49 -11.50
CA LYS A 193 8.99 42.26 -12.25
C LYS A 193 10.00 42.81 -11.24
N LYS A 194 11.29 42.47 -11.40
CA LYS A 194 12.35 43.11 -10.63
C LYS A 194 12.37 44.58 -11.03
N ARG A 195 12.38 45.49 -10.05
CA ARG A 195 12.63 46.90 -10.33
C ARG A 195 14.05 47.00 -10.87
N LEU A 196 14.24 47.82 -11.91
CA LEU A 196 15.59 48.19 -12.35
C LEU A 196 16.18 49.07 -11.25
N THR A 197 17.05 48.49 -10.44
CA THR A 197 17.86 49.21 -9.45
C THR A 197 19.30 49.16 -9.96
N GLY A 198 19.67 50.12 -10.78
CA GLY A 198 21.01 50.27 -11.34
C GLY A 198 21.43 51.73 -11.33
N ILE A 199 22.73 51.96 -11.13
CA ILE A 199 23.38 53.26 -11.31
C ILE A 199 23.24 53.61 -12.80
N GLY A 200 22.53 54.70 -13.10
CA GLY A 200 22.20 55.12 -14.48
C GLY A 200 20.72 55.42 -14.73
N ALA A 201 19.82 55.17 -13.76
CA ALA A 201 18.40 55.57 -13.85
C ALA A 201 18.14 57.02 -13.41
N GLN A 202 19.15 57.73 -12.91
CA GLN A 202 19.16 59.18 -12.90
C GLN A 202 20.01 59.64 -14.08
N VAL A 203 19.43 59.59 -15.29
CA VAL A 203 19.71 60.68 -16.22
C VAL A 203 19.22 61.90 -15.47
N GLY A 204 20.13 62.67 -14.88
CA GLY A 204 19.76 63.90 -14.19
C GLY A 204 18.83 64.66 -15.12
N ALA A 205 17.62 64.97 -14.63
CA ALA A 205 16.69 65.80 -15.38
C ALA A 205 17.48 66.98 -15.94
N MET A 206 17.32 67.29 -17.23
CA MET A 206 18.04 68.39 -17.85
C MET A 206 17.88 69.62 -16.96
N CYS A 207 18.96 70.10 -16.34
CA CYS A 207 18.91 71.32 -15.56
C CYS A 207 18.81 72.48 -16.56
N PRO A 208 17.71 73.26 -16.56
CA PRO A 208 17.61 74.42 -17.42
C PRO A 208 18.69 75.44 -17.04
N ILE A 209 19.16 76.22 -18.01
CA ILE A 209 20.25 77.21 -17.81
C ILE A 209 19.68 78.62 -17.57
N ARG A 210 18.38 78.82 -17.79
CA ARG A 210 17.67 80.10 -17.61
C ARG A 210 16.19 79.87 -17.23
N PRO A 211 15.52 80.87 -16.62
CA PRO A 211 14.06 80.84 -16.42
C PRO A 211 13.29 80.65 -17.73
N ASN A 212 12.10 80.06 -17.65
CA ASN A 212 11.17 79.82 -18.76
C ASN A 212 11.80 79.01 -19.91
N ALA A 213 12.74 78.12 -19.58
CA ALA A 213 13.32 77.21 -20.56
C ALA A 213 12.60 75.85 -20.59
N ILE A 214 12.15 75.37 -19.42
CA ILE A 214 11.43 74.12 -19.25
C ILE A 214 10.40 74.33 -18.15
N TRP A 215 9.13 74.08 -18.48
CA TRP A 215 8.06 74.00 -17.49
C TRP A 215 7.72 72.54 -17.23
N ALA A 216 7.57 72.21 -15.95
CA ALA A 216 7.00 70.95 -15.52
C ALA A 216 5.52 71.17 -15.22
N MET A 217 4.68 70.28 -15.73
CA MET A 217 3.25 70.28 -15.40
C MET A 217 2.83 68.93 -14.84
N ASP A 218 1.98 68.95 -13.82
CA ASP A 218 1.36 67.76 -13.28
C ASP A 218 -0.14 67.96 -12.99
N PHE A 219 -0.82 66.84 -12.81
CA PHE A 219 -2.21 66.83 -12.37
C PHE A 219 -2.28 66.22 -10.98
N GLN A 220 -2.72 67.02 -10.02
CA GLN A 220 -3.14 66.55 -8.70
C GLN A 220 -4.66 66.40 -8.67
N PHE A 221 -5.12 65.35 -8.00
CA PHE A 221 -6.55 65.07 -7.83
C PHE A 221 -6.89 65.07 -6.35
N ASP A 222 -8.01 65.69 -6.00
CA ASP A 222 -8.58 65.63 -4.65
C ASP A 222 -10.09 65.39 -4.73
N THR A 223 -10.74 65.13 -3.59
CA THR A 223 -12.17 64.85 -3.52
C THR A 223 -12.82 65.75 -2.47
N THR A 224 -13.92 66.41 -2.85
CA THR A 224 -14.69 67.24 -1.90
C THR A 224 -15.51 66.37 -0.94
N ALA A 225 -16.07 66.97 0.12
CA ALA A 225 -16.97 66.29 1.06
C ALA A 225 -18.17 65.61 0.37
N ASP A 226 -18.58 66.11 -0.81
CA ASP A 226 -19.65 65.56 -1.63
C ASP A 226 -19.22 64.36 -2.50
N GLY A 227 -17.98 63.89 -2.40
CA GLY A 227 -17.44 62.77 -3.17
C GLY A 227 -17.10 63.09 -4.63
N ARG A 228 -17.14 64.37 -5.02
CA ARG A 228 -16.80 64.81 -6.39
C ARG A 228 -15.31 65.11 -6.51
N THR A 229 -14.70 64.68 -7.62
CA THR A 229 -13.28 64.88 -7.88
C THR A 229 -12.99 66.31 -8.33
N LEU A 230 -11.98 66.93 -7.73
CA LEU A 230 -11.32 68.15 -8.18
C LEU A 230 -10.02 67.79 -8.89
N LYS A 231 -9.70 68.51 -9.96
CA LYS A 231 -8.41 68.45 -10.65
C LYS A 231 -7.69 69.76 -10.44
N MET A 232 -6.39 69.66 -10.21
CA MET A 232 -5.49 70.80 -10.07
C MET A 232 -4.37 70.60 -11.08
N LEU A 233 -4.25 71.51 -12.05
CA LEU A 233 -3.12 71.58 -12.96
C LEU A 233 -2.08 72.50 -12.34
N ASN A 234 -0.97 71.91 -11.89
CA ASN A 234 0.16 72.68 -11.41
C ASN A 234 1.16 72.86 -12.54
N VAL A 235 1.59 74.09 -12.77
CA VAL A 235 2.65 74.43 -13.72
C VAL A 235 3.76 75.12 -12.95
N ILE A 236 4.97 74.58 -13.04
CA ILE A 236 6.16 75.07 -12.33
C ILE A 236 7.28 75.31 -13.35
N ASP A 237 8.02 76.40 -13.18
CA ASP A 237 9.28 76.59 -13.90
C ASP A 237 10.39 75.76 -13.26
N GLU A 238 11.04 74.90 -14.05
CA GLU A 238 12.03 73.96 -13.52
C GLU A 238 13.34 74.65 -13.10
N PHE A 239 13.61 75.88 -13.58
CA PHE A 239 14.80 76.66 -13.20
C PHE A 239 14.58 77.46 -11.92
N THR A 240 13.55 78.30 -11.87
CA THR A 240 13.27 79.17 -10.71
C THR A 240 12.55 78.43 -9.59
N ARG A 241 11.93 77.28 -9.89
CA ARG A 241 11.01 76.54 -9.00
C ARG A 241 9.78 77.34 -8.60
N GLU A 242 9.44 78.38 -9.36
CA GLU A 242 8.24 79.17 -9.14
C GLU A 242 7.01 78.44 -9.71
N ALA A 243 5.91 78.48 -8.95
CA ALA A 243 4.61 78.01 -9.42
C ALA A 243 4.00 79.08 -10.34
N LEU A 244 4.00 78.82 -11.65
CA LEU A 244 3.45 79.71 -12.67
C LEU A 244 1.93 79.70 -12.67
N ALA A 245 1.31 78.53 -12.47
CA ALA A 245 -0.14 78.39 -12.40
C ALA A 245 -0.55 77.22 -11.51
N ILE A 246 -1.68 77.39 -10.81
CA ILE A 246 -2.43 76.31 -10.17
C ILE A 246 -3.88 76.48 -10.59
N GLU A 247 -4.24 75.85 -11.71
CA GLU A 247 -5.60 75.92 -12.25
C GLU A 247 -6.44 74.81 -11.63
N VAL A 248 -7.57 75.18 -11.02
CA VAL A 248 -8.41 74.24 -10.27
C VAL A 248 -9.80 74.17 -10.90
N ASP A 249 -10.13 73.01 -11.45
CA ASP A 249 -11.46 72.75 -11.99
C ASP A 249 -11.85 71.27 -11.82
N ARG A 250 -13.14 70.98 -11.91
CA ARG A 250 -13.67 69.61 -11.91
C ARG A 250 -13.32 68.86 -13.19
N ALA A 251 -13.11 69.58 -14.30
CA ALA A 251 -12.77 68.99 -15.59
C ALA A 251 -11.84 69.89 -16.40
N ILE A 252 -10.55 69.64 -16.29
CA ILE A 252 -9.54 70.23 -17.18
C ILE A 252 -9.39 69.33 -18.41
N ASN A 253 -9.72 69.85 -19.59
CA ASN A 253 -9.52 69.22 -20.90
C ASN A 253 -8.25 69.77 -21.58
N ALA A 254 -7.90 69.26 -22.76
CA ALA A 254 -6.68 69.69 -23.46
C ALA A 254 -6.68 71.20 -23.75
N ASP A 255 -7.82 71.76 -24.15
CA ASP A 255 -7.96 73.19 -24.44
C ASP A 255 -7.69 74.04 -23.19
N GLY A 256 -8.26 73.67 -22.04
CA GLY A 256 -8.01 74.36 -20.78
C GLY A 256 -6.53 74.30 -20.34
N VAL A 257 -5.81 73.23 -20.66
CA VAL A 257 -4.35 73.18 -20.45
C VAL A 257 -3.63 74.18 -21.37
N VAL A 258 -4.01 74.23 -22.65
CA VAL A 258 -3.41 75.16 -23.62
C VAL A 258 -3.66 76.60 -23.20
N ASP A 259 -4.88 76.94 -22.76
CA ASP A 259 -5.22 78.28 -22.28
C ASP A 259 -4.30 78.71 -21.13
N VAL A 260 -4.08 77.85 -20.13
CA VAL A 260 -3.16 78.12 -19.02
C VAL A 260 -1.71 78.31 -19.48
N LEU A 261 -1.26 77.52 -20.45
CA LEU A 261 0.12 77.59 -20.95
C LEU A 261 0.37 78.78 -21.88
N THR A 262 -0.65 79.29 -22.57
CA THR A 262 -0.50 80.41 -23.53
C THR A 262 -0.43 81.79 -22.88
N VAL A 263 -0.73 81.90 -21.59
CA VAL A 263 -0.65 83.15 -20.81
C VAL A 263 0.80 83.58 -20.56
N TRP A 264 1.75 82.65 -20.64
CA TRP A 264 3.16 82.87 -20.29
C TRP A 264 4.05 82.93 -21.55
N PRO A 265 4.99 83.89 -21.63
CA PRO A 265 5.81 84.18 -22.81
C PRO A 265 6.98 83.20 -23.06
#